data_AF-A0A1M4VYY4-F1
#
_entry.id   AF-A0A1M4VYY4-F1
#
_cell.length_a   1.000
_cell.length_b   1.000
_cell.length_c   1.000
_cell.angle_alpha   90.00
_cell.angle_beta   90.00
_cell.angle_gamma   90.00
#
_symmetry.space_group_name_H-M   'P 1'
#
loop_
_entity.id
_entity.type
_entity.pdbx_description
1 polymer ?
#
loop_
_entity_poly.entity_id
_entity_poly.type
_entity_poly.pdbx_seq_one_letter_code
_entity_poly.pdbx_strand_id
1 'polypeptide(L)'
;MNQYTRLEFGLQDYEKFQEVYTLLYHKIYTGENLEALVSEIEIGIINLNDQKEQAGGQTNAWIEGVKEDLVYLKRLVHERIEYLNKKQQVE
;
A
#
# COMPACT_ATOMS: atom_id res chain seq x y z
N MET A 1 -1.87 0.45 -36.74
CA MET A 1 -0.82 0.22 -35.73
C MET A 1 -1.29 0.90 -34.45
N ASN A 2 -1.78 0.13 -33.48
CA ASN A 2 -2.21 0.67 -32.18
C ASN A 2 -0.97 0.90 -31.32
N GLN A 3 -0.61 2.17 -31.13
CA GLN A 3 0.30 2.56 -30.05
C GLN A 3 -0.50 2.59 -28.75
N TYR A 4 -0.74 1.40 -28.17
CA TYR A 4 -0.94 1.33 -26.73
C TYR A 4 0.44 1.58 -26.11
N THR A 5 0.77 2.85 -25.90
CA THR A 5 1.84 3.19 -24.96
C THR A 5 1.32 2.79 -23.59
N ARG A 6 1.47 1.52 -23.20
CA ARG A 6 1.32 1.11 -21.80
C ARG A 6 2.33 1.94 -21.04
N LEU A 7 1.84 2.89 -20.24
CA LEU A 7 2.64 3.46 -19.17
C LEU A 7 3.02 2.28 -18.27
N GLU A 8 4.26 1.79 -18.40
CA GLU A 8 4.79 0.77 -17.52
C GLU A 8 5.15 1.44 -16.21
N PHE A 9 4.52 1.00 -15.11
CA PHE A 9 4.92 1.36 -13.76
C PHE A 9 6.41 1.04 -13.57
N GLY A 10 7.24 2.06 -13.46
CA GLY A 10 8.70 1.93 -13.53
C GLY A 10 9.39 2.17 -12.19
N LEU A 11 10.73 2.18 -12.23
CA LEU A 11 11.56 2.51 -11.06
C LEU A 11 11.18 3.87 -10.45
N GLN A 12 10.89 4.89 -11.28
CA GLN A 12 10.50 6.21 -10.78
C GLN A 12 9.16 6.19 -10.01
N ASP A 13 8.20 5.38 -10.45
CA ASP A 13 6.92 5.23 -9.76
C ASP A 13 7.10 4.48 -8.44
N TYR A 14 7.98 3.47 -8.44
CA TYR A 14 8.40 2.76 -7.24
C TYR A 14 9.10 3.69 -6.24
N GLU A 15 10.06 4.50 -6.67
CA GLU A 15 10.77 5.47 -5.81
C GLU A 15 9.81 6.49 -5.18
N LYS A 16 8.87 7.03 -5.96
CA LYS A 16 7.80 7.89 -5.42
C LYS A 16 6.94 7.14 -4.40
N PHE A 17 6.62 5.88 -4.67
CA PHE A 17 5.89 5.06 -3.71
C PHE A 17 6.68 4.85 -2.41
N GLN A 18 8.01 4.71 -2.46
CA GLN A 18 8.82 4.57 -1.23
C GLN A 18 8.73 5.80 -0.31
N GLU A 19 8.56 7.01 -0.87
CA GLU A 19 8.29 8.22 -0.08
C GLU A 19 6.92 8.12 0.63
N VAL A 20 5.89 7.67 -0.09
CA VAL A 20 4.55 7.44 0.46
C VAL A 20 4.58 6.34 1.52
N TYR A 21 5.27 5.23 1.27
CA TYR A 21 5.45 4.13 2.21
C TYR A 21 6.03 4.63 3.54
N THR A 22 7.08 5.46 3.48
CA THR A 22 7.73 6.02 4.66
C THR A 22 6.76 6.87 5.49
N LEU A 23 5.94 7.70 4.82
CA LEU A 23 4.90 8.49 5.47
C LEU A 23 3.85 7.60 6.14
N LEU A 24 3.35 6.58 5.44
CA LEU A 24 2.33 5.66 5.96
C LEU A 24 2.87 4.89 7.17
N TYR A 25 4.10 4.38 7.09
CA TYR A 25 4.76 3.72 8.20
C TYR A 25 4.84 4.62 9.44
N HIS A 26 5.21 5.88 9.26
CA HIS A 26 5.27 6.84 10.36
C HIS A 26 3.89 7.07 11.01
N LYS A 27 2.85 7.28 10.20
CA LYS A 27 1.47 7.45 10.70
C LYS A 27 0.97 6.22 11.46
N ILE A 28 1.29 5.03 10.98
CA ILE A 28 0.98 3.77 11.69
C ILE A 28 1.68 3.76 13.04
N TYR A 29 2.98 4.06 13.07
CA TYR A 29 3.75 4.06 14.31
C TYR A 29 3.19 5.07 15.32
N THR A 30 2.81 6.28 14.90
CA THR A 30 2.22 7.30 15.78
C THR A 30 0.79 6.99 16.20
N GLY A 31 0.13 6.02 15.56
CA GLY A 31 -1.27 5.68 15.83
C GLY A 31 -2.26 6.68 15.22
N GLU A 32 -1.84 7.45 14.23
CA GLU A 32 -2.66 8.49 13.61
C GLU A 32 -3.65 7.89 12.61
N ASN A 33 -4.95 8.12 12.81
CA ASN A 33 -6.02 7.79 11.85
C ASN A 33 -5.94 6.36 11.29
N LEU A 34 -5.64 5.37 12.14
CA LEU A 34 -5.37 3.99 11.73
C LEU A 34 -6.51 3.36 10.89
N GLU A 35 -7.78 3.62 11.22
CA GLU A 35 -8.92 3.10 10.45
C GLU A 35 -8.95 3.66 9.02
N ALA A 36 -8.69 4.96 8.85
CA ALA A 36 -8.60 5.57 7.52
C ALA A 36 -7.41 5.00 6.73
N LEU A 37 -6.28 4.74 7.39
CA LEU A 37 -5.12 4.13 6.75
C LEU A 37 -5.39 2.71 6.23
N VAL A 38 -6.21 1.90 6.92
CA VAL A 38 -6.64 0.59 6.39
C VAL A 38 -7.34 0.78 5.05
N SER A 39 -8.31 1.69 4.98
CA SER A 39 -9.07 1.93 3.75
C SER A 39 -8.20 2.47 2.62
N GLU A 40 -7.28 3.40 2.90
CA GLU A 40 -6.34 3.93 1.91
C GLU A 40 -5.44 2.82 1.34
N ILE A 41 -4.90 1.94 2.19
CA ILE A 41 -4.06 0.81 1.78
C ILE A 41 -4.86 -0.20 0.95
N GLU A 42 -6.10 -0.51 1.36
CA GLU A 42 -6.98 -1.41 0.61
C GLU A 42 -7.30 -0.87 -0.79
N ILE A 43 -7.62 0.42 -0.90
CA ILE A 43 -7.84 1.09 -2.18
C ILE A 43 -6.57 1.02 -3.04
N GLY A 44 -5.39 1.23 -2.45
CA GLY A 44 -4.11 1.09 -3.15
C GLY A 44 -3.91 -0.32 -3.74
N ILE A 45 -4.20 -1.37 -2.96
CA ILE A 45 -4.09 -2.76 -3.41
C ILE A 45 -5.09 -3.06 -4.54
N ILE A 46 -6.33 -2.56 -4.43
CA ILE A 46 -7.36 -2.72 -5.47
C ILE A 46 -6.89 -2.05 -6.76
N ASN A 47 -6.43 -0.80 -6.69
CA ASN A 47 -5.95 -0.07 -7.86
C ASN A 47 -4.78 -0.77 -8.57
N LEU A 48 -3.86 -1.39 -7.82
CA LEU A 48 -2.76 -2.16 -8.42
C LEU A 48 -3.24 -3.45 -9.09
N ASN A 49 -4.22 -4.14 -8.49
CA ASN A 49 -4.82 -5.32 -9.12
C ASN A 49 -5.57 -4.94 -10.40
N ASP A 50 -6.30 -3.83 -10.40
CA ASP A 50 -7.00 -3.33 -11.59
C ASP A 50 -6.02 -2.98 -12.72
N GLN A 51 -4.88 -2.35 -12.38
CA GLN A 51 -3.81 -2.08 -13.36
C GLN A 51 -3.23 -3.38 -13.93
N LYS A 52 -3.03 -4.40 -13.10
CA LYS A 52 -2.58 -5.72 -13.54
C LYS A 52 -3.60 -6.40 -14.46
N GLU A 53 -4.88 -6.31 -14.16
CA GLU A 53 -5.94 -6.86 -15.01
C GLU A 53 -5.99 -6.16 -16.38
N GLN A 54 -5.91 -4.83 -16.40
CA GLN A 54 -5.83 -4.03 -17.63
C GLN A 54 -4.56 -4.35 -18.45
N ALA A 55 -3.48 -4.73 -17.77
CA ALA A 55 -2.26 -5.22 -18.40
C ALA A 55 -2.36 -6.68 -18.88
N GLY A 56 -3.54 -7.31 -18.87
CA GLY A 56 -3.74 -8.69 -19.31
C GLY A 56 -3.09 -9.69 -18.35
N GLY A 57 -3.05 -9.36 -17.06
CA GLY A 57 -2.41 -10.15 -16.02
C GLY A 57 -0.89 -9.98 -15.95
N GLN A 58 -0.28 -9.22 -16.86
CA GLN A 58 1.13 -8.92 -16.83
C GLN A 58 1.42 -7.92 -15.72
N THR A 59 2.45 -8.23 -14.95
CA THR A 59 2.96 -7.40 -13.85
C THR A 59 4.47 -7.26 -14.03
N ASN A 60 5.08 -6.33 -13.31
CA ASN A 60 6.52 -6.22 -13.23
C ASN A 60 6.97 -6.26 -11.76
N ALA A 61 8.27 -6.41 -11.55
CA ALA A 61 8.84 -6.54 -10.21
C ALA A 61 8.53 -5.33 -9.30
N TRP A 62 8.39 -4.14 -9.88
CA TRP A 62 8.06 -2.93 -9.13
C TRP A 62 6.64 -2.96 -8.60
N ILE A 63 5.65 -3.34 -9.42
CA ILE A 63 4.25 -3.47 -9.01
C ILE A 63 4.10 -4.52 -7.91
N GLU A 64 4.74 -5.68 -8.07
CA GLU A 64 4.69 -6.73 -7.04
C GLU A 64 5.36 -6.26 -5.73
N GLY A 65 6.48 -5.54 -5.82
CA GLY A 65 7.12 -4.93 -4.64
C GLY A 65 6.20 -3.95 -3.90
N VAL A 66 5.54 -3.03 -4.62
CA VAL A 66 4.56 -2.11 -4.03
C VAL A 66 3.41 -2.88 -3.37
N LYS A 67 2.94 -3.96 -3.99
CA LYS A 67 1.85 -4.76 -3.44
C LYS A 67 2.27 -5.45 -2.14
N GLU A 68 3.47 -6.01 -2.09
CA GLU A 68 4.02 -6.62 -0.87
C GLU A 68 4.16 -5.57 0.25
N ASP A 69 4.66 -4.38 -0.08
CA ASP A 69 4.79 -3.25 0.84
C ASP A 69 3.42 -2.81 1.41
N LEU A 70 2.40 -2.70 0.57
CA LEU A 70 1.04 -2.36 1.01
C LEU A 70 0.43 -3.44 1.91
N VAL A 71 0.61 -4.73 1.57
CA VAL A 71 0.15 -5.84 2.42
C VAL A 71 0.84 -5.81 3.78
N TYR A 72 2.14 -5.52 3.80
CA TYR A 72 2.90 -5.35 5.04
C TYR A 72 2.39 -4.17 5.87
N LEU A 73 2.16 -3.00 5.26
CA LEU A 73 1.60 -1.84 5.96
C LEU A 73 0.21 -2.14 6.54
N LYS A 74 -0.67 -2.82 5.78
CA LYS A 74 -1.99 -3.22 6.27
C LYS A 74 -1.89 -4.06 7.54
N ARG A 75 -0.98 -5.04 7.55
CA ARG A 75 -0.72 -5.87 8.72
C ARG A 75 -0.26 -5.02 9.92
N LEU A 76 0.68 -4.10 9.71
CA LEU A 76 1.16 -3.22 10.78
C LEU A 76 0.05 -2.33 11.35
N VAL A 77 -0.87 -1.83 10.52
CA VAL A 77 -2.04 -1.06 10.99
C VAL A 77 -2.87 -1.90 11.95
N HIS A 78 -3.21 -3.14 11.58
CA HIS A 78 -3.98 -4.04 12.44
C HIS A 78 -3.27 -4.37 13.76
N GLU A 79 -1.97 -4.69 13.70
CA GLU A 79 -1.16 -4.95 14.89
C GLU A 79 -1.13 -3.72 15.82
N ARG A 80 -1.08 -2.51 15.25
CA ARG A 80 -1.11 -1.27 16.02
C ARG A 80 -2.46 -1.01 16.67
N ILE A 81 -3.55 -1.22 15.95
CA ILE A 81 -4.92 -1.09 16.48
C ILE A 81 -5.09 -2.05 17.68
N GLU A 82 -4.71 -3.32 17.52
CA GLU A 82 -4.78 -4.30 18.60
C GLU A 82 -3.96 -3.90 19.83
N TYR A 83 -2.75 -3.38 19.61
CA TYR A 83 -1.89 -2.90 20.68
C TYR A 83 -2.53 -1.75 21.46
N LEU A 84 -3.08 -0.74 20.77
CA LEU A 84 -3.71 0.42 21.40
C LEU A 84 -4.97 0.01 22.17
N ASN A 85 -5.79 -0.88 21.60
CA ASN A 85 -6.99 -1.40 22.27
C ASN A 85 -6.66 -2.16 23.56
N LYS A 86 -5.60 -2.99 23.55
CA LYS A 86 -5.12 -3.69 24.76
C LYS A 86 -4.61 -2.71 25.81
N LYS A 87 -3.89 -1.66 25.40
CA LYS A 87 -3.36 -0.66 26.33
C LYS A 87 -4.49 0.07 27.07
N GLN A 88 -5.55 0.47 26.36
CA GLN A 88 -6.70 1.17 26.96
C GLN A 88 -7.50 0.33 27.96
N GLN A 89 -7.40 -1.01 27.92
CA GLN A 89 -8.08 -1.89 28.87
C GLN A 89 -7.33 -2.08 30.19
N VAL A 90 -6.06 -1.65 30.25
CA VAL A 90 -5.17 -1.82 31.40
C VAL A 90 -4.96 -0.51 32.18
N GLU A 91 -5.32 0.63 31.58
CA GLU A 91 -5.32 1.98 32.16
C GLU A 91 -6.70 2.34 32.72
#